data_AF-A0A4Q5AHX1-F1
#
_entry.id   AF-A0A4Q5AHX1-F1
#
_cell.length_a   1.000
_cell.length_b   1.000
_cell.length_c   1.000
_cell.angle_alpha   90.00
_cell.angle_beta   90.00
_cell.angle_gamma   90.00
#
_symmetry.space_group_name_H-M   'P 1'
#
loop_
_entity.id
_entity.type
_entity.pdbx_description
1 polymer ?
#
loop_
_entity_poly.entity_id
_entity_poly.type
_entity_poly.pdbx_seq_one_letter_code
_entity_poly.pdbx_strand_id
1 'polypeptide(L)'
;MPSARRGNASARRRLAATTCTGQHDGPARPLDPPAPPIALNAVVASDPDTPIDVLWHIARHAPHLRKWVVVNRAADANLLEFISQQGGPGVRETLELLLDALERRA
;
A
#
# COMPACT_ATOMS: atom_id res chain seq x y z
N MET A 1 30.72 -17.40 47.58
CA MET A 1 31.03 -18.47 46.61
C MET A 1 30.12 -19.66 46.90
N PRO A 2 29.51 -20.38 45.94
CA PRO A 2 29.38 -20.22 44.46
C PRO A 2 27.89 -20.12 43.98
N SER A 3 27.53 -19.27 43.01
CA SER A 3 27.50 -19.48 41.55
C SER A 3 26.60 -20.60 41.01
N ALA A 4 25.51 -20.21 40.32
CA ALA A 4 24.92 -20.79 39.09
C ALA A 4 23.43 -20.37 38.99
N ARG A 5 22.77 -20.11 37.86
CA ARG A 5 23.13 -20.01 36.44
C ARG A 5 21.86 -19.53 35.72
N ARG A 6 21.99 -18.42 34.99
CA ARG A 6 21.35 -18.04 33.72
C ARG A 6 20.25 -18.97 33.15
N GLY A 7 19.12 -18.38 32.74
CA GLY A 7 18.17 -19.03 31.83
C GLY A 7 17.02 -18.10 31.41
N ASN A 8 17.28 -17.24 30.42
CA ASN A 8 16.25 -16.47 29.72
C ASN A 8 15.45 -17.40 28.79
N ALA A 9 14.21 -17.74 29.14
CA ALA A 9 13.31 -18.40 28.20
C ALA A 9 12.49 -17.35 27.46
N SER A 10 13.12 -16.68 26.48
CA SER A 10 12.42 -15.92 25.47
C SER A 10 11.46 -16.86 24.74
N ALA A 11 10.17 -16.73 25.02
CA ALA A 11 9.11 -17.37 24.28
C ALA A 11 9.15 -16.86 22.83
N ARG A 12 9.93 -17.58 21.99
CA ARG A 12 9.89 -17.46 20.53
C ARG A 12 8.50 -17.90 20.10
N ARG A 13 7.57 -16.94 20.07
CA ARG A 13 6.34 -17.02 19.31
C ARG A 13 6.75 -17.31 17.87
N ARG A 14 6.64 -18.56 17.46
CA ARG A 14 6.77 -18.96 16.06
C ARG A 14 5.64 -18.26 15.32
N LEU A 15 5.99 -17.23 14.56
CA LEU A 15 5.11 -16.71 13.52
C LEU A 15 4.96 -17.86 12.52
N ALA A 16 3.75 -18.42 12.43
CA ALA A 16 3.42 -19.35 11.38
C ALA A 16 3.62 -18.61 10.05
N ALA A 17 4.56 -19.08 9.26
CA ALA A 17 4.72 -18.64 7.89
C ALA A 17 3.43 -19.00 7.15
N THR A 18 2.62 -17.99 6.82
CA THR A 18 1.58 -18.15 5.82
C THR A 18 2.30 -18.46 4.52
N THR A 19 2.33 -19.74 4.15
CA THR A 19 2.78 -20.18 2.85
C THR A 19 1.97 -19.43 1.80
N CYS A 20 2.70 -18.62 1.04
CA CYS A 20 2.28 -18.07 -0.24
C CYS A 20 1.79 -19.22 -1.12
N THR A 21 0.47 -19.39 -1.18
CA THR A 21 -0.16 -20.24 -2.18
C THR A 21 -0.16 -19.45 -3.49
N GLY A 22 0.99 -19.44 -4.16
CA GLY A 22 1.04 -19.21 -5.60
C GLY A 22 0.60 -20.50 -6.28
N GLN A 23 -0.66 -20.55 -6.70
CA GLN A 23 -1.18 -21.63 -7.55
C GLN A 23 -2.10 -21.01 -8.59
N HIS A 24 -1.54 -20.74 -9.76
CA HIS A 24 -2.27 -20.47 -11.00
C HIS A 24 -1.59 -21.25 -12.13
N ASP A 25 -1.67 -22.58 -12.06
CA ASP A 25 -1.41 -23.47 -13.20
C ASP A 25 -2.75 -24.09 -13.61
N GLY A 26 -3.49 -23.37 -14.46
CA GLY A 26 -4.74 -23.84 -15.06
C GLY A 26 -4.89 -23.20 -16.45
N PRO A 27 -5.48 -23.90 -17.43
CA PRO A 27 -5.60 -23.38 -18.79
C PRO A 27 -6.38 -22.06 -18.76
N ALA A 28 -5.82 -21.03 -19.39
CA ALA A 28 -6.36 -19.68 -19.42
C ALA A 28 -7.79 -19.69 -20.00
N ARG A 29 -8.79 -19.67 -19.11
CA ARG A 29 -10.18 -19.46 -19.48
C ARG A 29 -10.28 -18.06 -20.09
N PRO A 30 -11.00 -17.86 -21.22
CA PRO A 30 -11.26 -16.53 -21.75
C PRO A 30 -11.86 -15.67 -20.63
N LEU A 31 -11.17 -14.58 -20.28
CA LEU A 31 -11.63 -13.65 -19.27
C LEU A 31 -12.73 -12.81 -19.91
N ASP A 32 -13.97 -12.95 -19.44
CA ASP A 32 -15.02 -12.00 -19.77
C ASP A 32 -14.56 -10.60 -19.33
N PRO A 33 -14.73 -9.57 -20.17
CA PRO A 33 -14.32 -8.22 -19.81
C PRO A 33 -15.03 -7.78 -18.52
N PRO A 34 -14.37 -7.01 -17.65
CA PRO A 34 -14.98 -6.55 -16.41
C PRO A 34 -16.26 -5.76 -16.69
N ALA A 35 -17.27 -5.96 -15.86
CA ALA A 35 -18.54 -5.24 -16.00
C ALA A 35 -18.32 -3.72 -15.90
N PRO A 36 -18.82 -2.92 -16.86
CA PRO A 36 -18.70 -1.47 -16.80
C PRO A 36 -19.64 -0.87 -15.73
N PRO A 37 -19.28 0.29 -15.12
CA PRO A 37 -18.03 1.01 -15.25
C PRO A 37 -16.91 0.41 -14.38
N ILE A 38 -15.67 0.49 -14.86
CA ILE A 38 -14.50 -0.01 -14.12
C ILE A 38 -14.42 0.69 -12.75
N ALA A 39 -14.52 -0.08 -11.68
CA ALA A 39 -14.48 0.45 -10.32
C ALA A 39 -13.07 0.96 -9.98
N LEU A 40 -12.99 2.18 -9.44
CA LEU A 40 -11.76 2.73 -8.87
C LEU A 40 -11.32 1.85 -7.70
N ASN A 41 -10.04 1.51 -7.67
CA ASN A 41 -9.48 0.60 -6.67
C ASN A 41 -8.02 0.98 -6.37
N ALA A 42 -7.42 0.29 -5.39
CA ALA A 42 -6.05 0.56 -4.96
C ALA A 42 -5.00 0.34 -6.06
N VAL A 43 -5.21 -0.66 -6.94
CA VAL A 43 -4.28 -0.95 -8.04
C VAL A 43 -4.25 0.24 -8.99
N VAL A 44 -5.41 0.72 -9.43
CA VAL A 44 -5.50 1.92 -10.27
C VAL A 44 -4.92 3.14 -9.54
N ALA A 45 -5.23 3.35 -8.26
CA ALA A 45 -4.73 4.51 -7.53
C ALA A 45 -3.21 4.55 -7.38
N SER A 46 -2.52 3.40 -7.35
CA SER A 46 -1.06 3.30 -7.20
C SER A 46 -0.31 3.02 -8.51
N ASP A 47 -1.01 2.74 -9.61
CA ASP A 47 -0.40 2.43 -10.91
C ASP A 47 0.24 3.70 -11.53
N PRO A 48 1.55 3.67 -11.84
CA PRO A 48 2.26 4.82 -12.42
C PRO A 48 1.75 5.24 -13.80
N ASP A 49 1.03 4.37 -14.52
CA ASP A 49 0.45 4.70 -15.82
C ASP A 49 -0.95 5.32 -15.70
N THR A 50 -1.46 5.49 -14.47
CA THR A 50 -2.76 6.12 -14.25
C THR A 50 -2.70 7.62 -14.56
N PRO A 51 -3.58 8.13 -15.45
CA PRO A 51 -3.60 9.54 -15.81
C PRO A 51 -3.83 10.48 -14.63
N ILE A 52 -3.15 11.64 -14.64
CA ILE A 52 -3.17 12.60 -13.53
C ILE A 52 -4.58 13.11 -13.21
N ASP A 53 -5.45 13.26 -14.21
CA ASP A 53 -6.85 13.66 -14.07
C ASP A 53 -7.68 12.61 -13.32
N VAL A 54 -7.40 11.32 -13.57
CA VAL A 54 -8.01 10.21 -12.83
C VAL A 54 -7.53 10.23 -11.37
N LEU A 55 -6.25 10.51 -11.12
CA LEU A 55 -5.74 10.63 -9.74
C LEU A 55 -6.40 11.80 -9.00
N TRP A 56 -6.60 12.95 -9.65
CA TRP A 56 -7.37 14.07 -9.09
C TRP A 56 -8.83 13.68 -8.81
N HIS A 57 -9.45 12.90 -9.70
CA HIS A 57 -10.80 12.39 -9.50
C HIS A 57 -10.86 11.46 -8.27
N ILE A 58 -9.92 10.53 -8.13
CA ILE A 58 -9.80 9.66 -6.95
C ILE A 58 -9.63 10.51 -5.68
N ALA A 59 -8.74 11.51 -5.70
CA ALA A 59 -8.48 12.35 -4.53
C ALA A 59 -9.73 13.13 -4.08
N ARG A 60 -10.57 13.59 -5.00
CA ARG A 60 -11.80 14.33 -4.66
C ARG A 60 -12.96 13.44 -4.24
N HIS A 61 -13.11 12.28 -4.88
CA HIS A 61 -14.34 11.49 -4.78
C HIS A 61 -14.20 10.16 -4.03
N ALA A 62 -12.97 9.67 -3.77
CA ALA A 62 -12.72 8.42 -3.07
C ALA A 62 -11.69 8.60 -1.92
N PRO A 63 -12.09 9.19 -0.77
CA PRO A 63 -11.17 9.47 0.34
C PRO A 63 -10.42 8.25 0.88
N HIS A 64 -11.04 7.07 0.84
CA HIS A 64 -10.43 5.80 1.27
C HIS A 64 -9.31 5.30 0.35
N LEU A 65 -9.20 5.85 -0.87
CA LEU A 65 -8.14 5.52 -1.83
C LEU A 65 -6.97 6.51 -1.82
N ARG A 66 -7.08 7.68 -1.17
CA ARG A 66 -6.04 8.72 -1.17
C ARG A 66 -4.67 8.22 -0.73
N LYS A 67 -4.61 7.34 0.27
CA LYS A 67 -3.33 6.75 0.72
C LYS A 67 -2.60 5.98 -0.37
N TRP A 68 -3.32 5.41 -1.33
CA TRP A 68 -2.75 4.69 -2.47
C TRP A 68 -2.24 5.64 -3.55
N VAL A 69 -2.86 6.83 -3.67
CA VAL A 69 -2.37 7.90 -4.55
C VAL A 69 -1.06 8.48 -4.04
N VAL A 70 -0.86 8.54 -2.71
CA VAL A 70 0.40 9.02 -2.11
C VAL A 70 1.63 8.26 -2.61
N VAL A 71 1.49 6.95 -2.84
CA VAL A 71 2.60 6.09 -3.33
C VAL A 71 2.67 6.03 -4.86
N ASN A 72 1.76 6.71 -5.57
CA ASN A 72 1.76 6.73 -7.02
C ASN A 72 2.87 7.65 -7.54
N ARG A 73 3.77 7.11 -8.38
CA ARG A 73 4.91 7.87 -8.92
C ARG A 73 4.54 8.94 -9.94
N ALA A 74 3.34 8.89 -10.51
CA ALA A 74 2.80 9.91 -11.39
C ALA A 74 2.12 11.06 -10.62
N ALA A 75 1.88 10.92 -9.32
CA ALA A 75 1.29 11.98 -8.52
C ALA A 75 2.26 13.17 -8.41
N ASP A 76 1.78 14.35 -8.81
CA ASP A 76 2.56 15.58 -8.74
C ASP A 76 2.48 16.23 -7.35
N ALA A 77 3.31 17.26 -7.13
CA ALA A 77 3.38 17.95 -5.85
C ALA A 77 2.05 18.61 -5.45
N ASN A 78 1.32 19.19 -6.41
CA ASN A 78 0.04 19.85 -6.15
C ASN A 78 -1.03 18.86 -5.66
N LEU A 79 -1.08 17.67 -6.26
CA LEU A 79 -1.98 16.61 -5.86
C LEU A 79 -1.63 16.07 -4.46
N LEU A 80 -0.34 15.85 -4.19
CA LEU A 80 0.10 15.37 -2.88
C LEU A 80 -0.14 16.41 -1.77
N GLU A 81 0.05 17.70 -2.07
CA GLU A 81 -0.31 18.79 -1.15
C GLU A 81 -1.81 18.82 -0.87
N PHE A 82 -2.64 18.72 -1.92
CA PHE A 82 -4.09 18.64 -1.74
C PHE A 82 -4.46 17.45 -0.84
N ILE A 83 -3.88 16.27 -1.06
CA ILE A 83 -4.15 15.07 -0.26
C ILE A 83 -3.69 15.25 1.19
N SER A 84 -2.54 15.89 1.43
CA SER A 84 -2.03 16.11 2.79
C SER A 84 -2.95 17.06 3.58
N GLN A 85 -3.50 18.08 2.93
CA GLN A 85 -4.46 19.01 3.53
C GLN A 85 -5.83 18.36 3.78
N GLN A 86 -6.34 17.59 2.83
CA GLN A 86 -7.66 16.94 2.93
C GLN A 86 -7.64 15.69 3.82
N GLY A 87 -6.47 15.07 4.00
CA GLY A 87 -6.31 13.83 4.73
C GLY A 87 -7.10 12.65 4.13
N GLY A 88 -7.40 11.67 4.97
CA GLY A 88 -8.15 10.46 4.61
C GLY A 88 -7.65 9.26 5.43
N PRO A 89 -8.42 8.16 5.47
CA PRO A 89 -8.01 6.98 6.22
C PRO A 89 -6.63 6.46 5.77
N GLY A 90 -5.65 6.47 6.66
CA GLY A 90 -4.30 5.95 6.40
C GLY A 90 -3.37 6.89 5.62
N VAL A 91 -3.79 8.12 5.28
CA VAL A 91 -2.98 9.05 4.47
C VAL A 91 -1.74 9.50 5.23
N ARG A 92 -1.91 9.91 6.49
CA ARG A 92 -0.80 10.40 7.33
C ARG A 92 0.25 9.31 7.53
N GLU A 93 -0.20 8.13 7.93
CA GLU A 93 0.66 6.99 8.23
C GLU A 93 1.45 6.56 6.98
N THR A 94 0.82 6.65 5.81
CA THR A 94 1.47 6.31 4.53
C THR A 94 2.47 7.37 4.11
N LEU A 95 2.17 8.66 4.31
CA LEU A 95 3.11 9.75 4.07
C LEU A 95 4.35 9.63 4.98
N GLU A 96 4.14 9.43 6.28
CA GLU A 96 5.22 9.22 7.25
C GLU A 96 6.10 8.02 6.84
N LEU A 97 5.49 6.87 6.49
CA LEU A 97 6.21 5.70 6.01
C LEU A 97 7.01 5.96 4.73
N LEU A 98 6.44 6.69 3.76
CA LEU A 98 7.09 7.00 2.50
C LEU A 98 8.30 7.92 2.71
N LEU A 99 8.15 8.94 3.54
CA LEU A 99 9.24 9.86 3.88
C LEU A 99 10.37 9.13 4.61
N ASP A 100 10.04 8.32 5.63
CA ASP A 100 11.00 7.45 6.32
C ASP A 100 11.78 6.55 5.33
N ALA A 101 11.09 5.99 4.33
CA ALA A 101 11.71 5.14 3.32
C ALA A 101 12.64 5.92 2.38
N LEU A 102 12.29 7.17 2.03
CA LEU A 102 13.12 8.05 1.22
C LEU A 102 14.37 8.50 1.97
N GLU A 103 14.26 8.85 3.25
CA GLU A 103 15.38 9.24 4.11
C GLU A 103 16.40 8.10 4.26
N ARG A 104 15.94 6.85 4.35
CA ARG A 104 16.83 5.67 4.41
C ARG A 104 17.56 5.37 3.10
N ARG A 105 17.12 5.95 1.99
CA ARG A 105 17.71 5.76 0.66
C ARG A 105 18.74 6.84 0.31
N ALA A 106 18.75 7.96 1.04
CA ALA A 106 19.70 9.05 0.90
C ALA A 106 21.04 8.71 1.58
#